data_AF-A0A852CG47-F1
#
_entry.id   AF-A0A852CG47-F1
#
_cell.length_a   1.000
_cell.length_b   1.000
_cell.length_c   1.000
_cell.angle_alpha   90.00
_cell.angle_beta   90.00
_cell.angle_gamma   90.00
#
_symmetry.space_group_name_H-M   'P 1'
#
loop_
_entity.id
_entity.type
_entity.pdbx_description
1 polymer ?
#
loop_
_entity_poly.entity_id
_entity_poly.type
_entity_poly.pdbx_seq_one_letter_code
_entity_poly.pdbx_strand_id
1 'polypeptide(L)'
;FSCASGEYLEMKNQVCSKCAEGTYSLGSGIKFDEWDELPAGFSNVATFMDTAVGSSENKAVSCNNSSWTPRGNYIESNRDDCTVSLIYAVHLKKSGSVFFEYQYIDNNIFFEFFIQNDQCKEMDSTADKWVKLTDNGEWGSHSVTLKSGSNILYWRTTGILMGSKAVKPVLVKNITIEGVAYTSECFACKPGTFSDKPGSSGCQVCPRNTYSEKGAKECTKCKEEMYYADEGSSACIGRPPCTNKDFFQIHTPCDKEGKTQIMYKWIEPKICREDLPGALSLPPSGERKDCPPCNPGFYNNASSSCTPCPPGT
;
A
#
# COMPACT_ATOMS: atom_id res chain seq x y z
N PHE A 1 -9.12 31.52 -8.62
CA PHE A 1 -10.28 30.93 -7.93
C PHE A 1 -9.91 29.51 -7.55
N SER A 2 -10.14 29.10 -6.30
CA SER A 2 -9.85 27.76 -5.79
C SER A 2 -10.91 27.37 -4.77
N CYS A 3 -11.46 26.15 -4.86
CA CYS A 3 -12.43 25.64 -3.90
C CYS A 3 -11.75 25.06 -2.66
N ALA A 4 -12.48 25.06 -1.54
CA ALA A 4 -12.02 24.43 -0.31
C ALA A 4 -11.98 22.89 -0.47
N SER A 5 -11.24 22.22 0.40
CA SER A 5 -11.30 20.77 0.47
C SER A 5 -12.72 20.31 0.81
N GLY A 6 -13.18 19.27 0.15
CA GLY A 6 -14.57 18.82 0.17
C GLY A 6 -15.49 19.53 -0.81
N GLU A 7 -14.98 20.49 -1.59
CA GLU A 7 -15.76 21.21 -2.59
C GLU A 7 -15.18 21.04 -3.99
N TYR A 8 -16.03 21.19 -5.00
CA TYR A 8 -15.66 21.19 -6.42
C TYR A 8 -16.24 22.44 -7.11
N LEU A 9 -15.62 22.87 -8.20
CA LEU A 9 -16.11 24.00 -8.98
C LEU A 9 -17.22 23.55 -9.93
N GLU A 10 -18.44 24.00 -9.68
CA GLU A 10 -19.56 23.79 -10.61
C GLU A 10 -19.41 24.73 -11.81
N MET A 11 -19.02 24.18 -12.96
CA MET A 11 -18.67 24.98 -14.14
C MET A 11 -19.82 25.83 -14.70
N LYS A 12 -21.08 25.39 -14.51
CA LYS A 12 -22.27 26.12 -15.01
C LYS A 12 -22.45 27.47 -14.33
N ASN A 13 -22.20 27.52 -13.02
CA ASN A 13 -22.51 28.67 -12.18
C ASN A 13 -21.25 29.35 -11.62
N GLN A 14 -20.06 28.75 -11.82
CA GLN A 14 -18.78 29.20 -11.27
C GLN A 14 -18.78 29.30 -9.72
N VAL A 15 -19.48 28.37 -9.07
CA VAL A 15 -19.63 28.31 -7.60
C VAL A 15 -19.00 27.03 -7.07
N CYS A 16 -18.33 27.12 -5.91
CA CYS A 16 -17.86 25.93 -5.20
C CYS A 16 -19.04 25.24 -4.51
N SER A 17 -19.28 23.98 -4.86
CA SER A 17 -20.32 23.15 -4.29
C SER A 17 -19.70 22.02 -3.48
N LYS A 18 -20.35 21.62 -2.38
CA LYS A 18 -19.89 20.50 -1.56
C LYS A 18 -20.05 19.17 -2.29
N CYS A 19 -19.10 18.27 -2.08
CA CYS A 19 -19.22 16.89 -2.49
C CYS A 19 -20.38 16.20 -1.78
N ALA A 20 -21.05 15.27 -2.48
CA ALA A 20 -22.07 14.43 -1.88
C ALA A 20 -21.41 13.32 -1.03
N GLU A 21 -22.18 12.70 -0.14
CA GLU A 21 -21.78 11.47 0.55
C GLU A 21 -21.34 10.40 -0.45
N GLY A 22 -20.35 9.61 -0.07
CA GLY A 22 -19.70 8.63 -0.93
C GLY A 22 -18.71 9.24 -1.93
N THR A 23 -18.52 10.56 -1.90
CA THR A 23 -17.54 11.25 -2.73
C THR A 23 -16.69 12.21 -1.91
N TYR A 24 -15.53 12.58 -2.43
CA TYR A 24 -14.61 13.49 -1.77
C TYR A 24 -13.90 14.41 -2.76
N SER A 25 -13.28 15.47 -2.24
CA SER A 25 -12.47 16.38 -3.04
C SER A 25 -11.33 16.97 -2.22
N LEU A 26 -10.15 17.09 -2.81
CA LEU A 26 -9.05 17.84 -2.20
C LEU A 26 -9.19 19.36 -2.38
N GLY A 27 -10.16 19.81 -3.18
CA GLY A 27 -10.42 21.22 -3.51
C GLY A 27 -9.43 21.75 -4.55
N SER A 28 -8.16 21.84 -4.15
CA SER A 28 -7.02 22.25 -4.99
C SER A 28 -6.00 21.12 -5.16
N GLY A 29 -6.48 19.89 -5.33
CA GLY A 29 -5.65 18.71 -5.52
C GLY A 29 -6.33 17.62 -6.37
N ILE A 30 -5.53 16.72 -6.92
CA ILE A 30 -5.92 15.55 -7.71
C ILE A 30 -5.38 14.32 -7.01
N LYS A 31 -6.16 13.23 -6.95
CA LYS A 31 -5.73 11.97 -6.36
C LYS A 31 -6.01 10.79 -7.31
N PHE A 32 -5.05 9.89 -7.41
CA PHE A 32 -5.10 8.64 -8.16
C PHE A 32 -4.78 7.47 -7.23
N ASP A 33 -5.83 6.82 -6.75
CA ASP A 33 -5.77 5.70 -5.80
C ASP A 33 -6.54 4.46 -6.29
N GLU A 34 -7.05 4.51 -7.52
CA GLU A 34 -7.66 3.39 -8.25
C GLU A 34 -6.90 3.18 -9.57
N TRP A 35 -6.53 1.92 -9.83
CA TRP A 35 -5.69 1.49 -10.94
C TRP A 35 -6.27 0.22 -11.60
N ASP A 36 -7.60 0.13 -11.72
CA ASP A 36 -8.24 -0.91 -12.54
C ASP A 36 -7.92 -0.69 -14.03
N GLU A 37 -7.89 0.58 -14.43
CA GLU A 37 -7.45 1.06 -15.73
C GLU A 37 -6.47 2.24 -15.53
N LEU A 38 -5.75 2.62 -16.57
CA LEU A 38 -4.85 3.78 -16.52
C LEU A 38 -5.70 5.06 -16.48
N PRO A 39 -5.64 5.89 -15.41
CA PRO A 39 -6.48 7.08 -15.31
C PRO A 39 -6.22 8.07 -16.44
N ALA A 40 -7.26 8.83 -16.82
CA ALA A 40 -7.16 9.83 -17.87
C ALA A 40 -6.05 10.86 -17.59
N GLY A 41 -5.30 11.20 -18.63
CA GLY A 41 -4.18 12.15 -18.56
C GLY A 41 -2.82 11.50 -18.30
N PHE A 42 -2.77 10.24 -17.89
CA PHE A 42 -1.52 9.47 -17.91
C PHE A 42 -1.19 8.99 -19.32
N SER A 43 0.11 8.98 -19.64
CA SER A 43 0.64 8.33 -20.82
C SER A 43 1.83 7.45 -20.48
N ASN A 44 2.08 6.46 -21.33
CA ASN A 44 3.09 5.43 -21.12
C ASN A 44 3.99 5.38 -22.34
N VAL A 45 5.29 5.51 -22.12
CA VAL A 45 6.27 5.54 -23.21
C VAL A 45 7.39 4.56 -22.88
N ALA A 46 7.62 3.62 -23.80
CA ALA A 46 8.73 2.68 -23.73
C ALA A 46 9.82 3.07 -24.72
N THR A 47 11.07 3.03 -24.27
CA THR A 47 12.26 3.25 -25.08
C THR A 47 13.32 2.22 -24.74
N PHE A 48 14.25 2.02 -25.66
CA PHE A 48 15.44 1.20 -25.43
C PHE A 48 16.66 2.12 -25.37
N MET A 49 17.53 1.93 -24.37
CA MET A 49 18.76 2.70 -24.26
C MET A 49 19.86 1.99 -25.08
N ASP A 50 20.19 2.56 -26.24
CA ASP A 50 21.13 1.96 -27.20
C ASP A 50 22.59 2.18 -26.76
N THR A 51 23.08 1.37 -25.82
CA THR A 51 24.46 1.48 -25.30
C THR A 51 25.45 0.48 -25.91
N ALA A 52 25.11 -0.19 -27.02
CA ALA A 52 26.03 -1.12 -27.66
C ALA A 52 26.17 -0.86 -29.16
N VAL A 53 27.41 -0.59 -29.58
CA VAL A 53 27.86 -0.61 -30.98
C VAL A 53 27.58 -2.01 -31.55
N GLY A 54 26.40 -2.23 -32.12
CA GLY A 54 26.01 -3.53 -32.69
C GLY A 54 24.52 -3.69 -32.97
N SER A 55 24.14 -3.47 -34.25
CA SER A 55 22.85 -3.79 -34.90
C SER A 55 21.58 -3.17 -34.30
N SER A 56 21.31 -1.94 -34.71
CA SER A 56 20.25 -1.04 -34.25
C SER A 56 18.84 -1.27 -34.84
N GLU A 57 18.61 -2.29 -35.69
CA GLU A 57 17.31 -2.41 -36.39
C GLU A 57 16.33 -3.44 -35.79
N ASN A 58 16.80 -4.44 -35.04
CA ASN A 58 15.94 -5.55 -34.57
C ASN A 58 15.55 -5.50 -33.07
N LYS A 59 16.03 -4.53 -32.29
CA LYS A 59 15.72 -4.41 -30.84
C LYS A 59 14.74 -3.30 -30.48
N ALA A 60 14.58 -2.26 -31.29
CA ALA A 60 13.59 -1.21 -31.07
C ALA A 60 12.13 -1.73 -31.12
N VAL A 61 11.89 -2.84 -31.85
CA VAL A 61 10.61 -3.55 -31.92
C VAL A 61 10.32 -4.36 -30.63
N SER A 62 11.32 -4.61 -29.78
CA SER A 62 11.20 -5.52 -28.62
C SER A 62 10.51 -4.91 -27.40
N CYS A 63 10.49 -3.58 -27.26
CA CYS A 63 9.92 -2.90 -26.09
C CYS A 63 8.45 -2.48 -26.26
N ASN A 64 7.79 -2.84 -27.37
CA ASN A 64 6.42 -2.42 -27.65
C ASN A 64 5.39 -2.93 -26.63
N ASN A 65 5.72 -4.03 -25.93
CA ASN A 65 4.87 -4.61 -24.89
C ASN A 65 5.26 -4.16 -23.47
N SER A 66 6.37 -3.42 -23.33
CA SER A 66 6.89 -2.97 -22.05
C SER A 66 6.14 -1.72 -21.62
N SER A 67 5.51 -1.74 -20.45
CA SER A 67 4.64 -0.65 -20.05
C SER A 67 4.38 -0.67 -18.54
N TRP A 68 4.12 0.49 -17.95
CA TRP A 68 3.42 0.57 -16.67
C TRP A 68 1.99 0.01 -16.78
N THR A 69 1.69 -1.06 -16.04
CA THR A 69 0.44 -1.82 -16.15
C THR A 69 -0.41 -1.69 -14.87
N PRO A 70 -1.67 -1.27 -14.96
CA PRO A 70 -2.57 -1.18 -13.81
C PRO A 70 -2.90 -2.57 -13.21
N ARG A 71 -3.00 -2.66 -11.88
CA ARG A 71 -3.24 -3.89 -11.09
C ARG A 71 -4.31 -3.70 -10.01
N GLY A 72 -5.34 -2.90 -10.30
CA GLY A 72 -6.45 -2.59 -9.41
C GLY A 72 -6.07 -1.57 -8.32
N ASN A 73 -5.19 -1.95 -7.39
CA ASN A 73 -4.79 -1.12 -6.25
C ASN A 73 -3.47 -0.35 -6.43
N TYR A 74 -2.70 -0.69 -7.46
CA TYR A 74 -1.42 -0.09 -7.78
C TYR A 74 -1.14 -0.23 -9.28
N ILE A 75 -0.15 0.49 -9.76
CA ILE A 75 0.43 0.32 -11.09
C ILE A 75 1.83 -0.28 -10.98
N GLU A 76 2.17 -1.26 -11.81
CA GLU A 76 3.49 -1.91 -11.81
C GLU A 76 4.28 -1.58 -13.07
N SER A 77 5.60 -1.44 -12.95
CA SER A 77 6.50 -1.25 -14.08
C SER A 77 6.71 -2.53 -14.89
N ASN A 78 7.41 -2.40 -16.01
CA ASN A 78 7.93 -3.53 -16.79
C ASN A 78 8.92 -4.39 -15.97
N ARG A 79 9.18 -5.60 -16.49
CA ARG A 79 10.09 -6.61 -15.89
C ARG A 79 11.26 -6.99 -16.81
N ASP A 80 11.35 -6.32 -17.96
CA ASP A 80 12.38 -6.50 -18.98
C ASP A 80 13.46 -5.39 -18.89
N ASP A 81 14.39 -5.37 -19.83
CA ASP A 81 15.49 -4.38 -19.92
C ASP A 81 15.08 -3.06 -20.58
N CYS A 82 13.80 -2.88 -20.91
CA CYS A 82 13.34 -1.63 -21.51
C CYS A 82 13.28 -0.51 -20.47
N THR A 83 13.45 0.72 -20.96
CA THR A 83 13.14 1.91 -20.19
C THR A 83 11.68 2.27 -20.42
N VAL A 84 10.87 2.35 -19.36
CA VAL A 84 9.47 2.76 -19.46
C VAL A 84 9.19 3.96 -18.56
N SER A 85 8.40 4.90 -19.07
CA SER A 85 8.05 6.14 -18.38
C SER A 85 6.54 6.27 -18.30
N LEU A 86 6.02 6.37 -17.08
CA LEU A 86 4.67 6.85 -16.83
C LEU A 86 4.71 8.37 -16.69
N ILE A 87 3.89 9.07 -17.47
CA ILE A 87 3.96 10.52 -17.62
C ILE A 87 2.61 11.13 -17.26
N TYR A 88 2.62 12.22 -16.50
CA TYR A 88 1.42 13.00 -16.21
C TYR A 88 1.72 14.50 -16.30
N ALA A 89 0.97 15.21 -17.13
CA ALA A 89 1.09 16.65 -17.30
C ALA A 89 0.05 17.38 -16.44
N VAL A 90 0.50 18.33 -15.62
CA VAL A 90 -0.36 19.06 -14.70
C VAL A 90 0.00 20.55 -14.65
N HIS A 91 -1.02 21.41 -14.56
CA HIS A 91 -0.83 22.85 -14.46
C HIS A 91 -1.26 23.37 -13.08
N LEU A 92 -0.30 23.89 -12.32
CA LEU A 92 -0.48 24.37 -10.96
C LEU A 92 -0.72 25.87 -10.95
N LYS A 93 -1.75 26.33 -10.23
CA LYS A 93 -2.02 27.76 -10.03
C LYS A 93 -1.21 28.38 -8.90
N LYS A 94 -0.78 27.56 -7.95
CA LYS A 94 0.11 27.92 -6.85
C LYS A 94 1.15 26.82 -6.70
N SER A 95 2.29 27.12 -6.08
CA SER A 95 3.24 26.08 -5.70
C SER A 95 2.52 25.02 -4.87
N GLY A 96 2.87 23.77 -5.11
CA GLY A 96 2.22 22.61 -4.49
C GLY A 96 3.21 21.46 -4.38
N SER A 97 2.71 20.24 -4.34
CA SER A 97 3.53 19.04 -4.21
C SER A 97 2.93 17.88 -4.97
N VAL A 98 3.76 16.90 -5.28
CA VAL A 98 3.34 15.57 -5.68
C VAL A 98 3.80 14.59 -4.62
N PHE A 99 2.88 13.74 -4.17
CA PHE A 99 3.11 12.65 -3.24
C PHE A 99 2.72 11.34 -3.91
N PHE A 100 3.47 10.27 -3.67
CA PHE A 100 3.06 8.93 -4.06
C PHE A 100 3.68 7.88 -3.14
N GLU A 101 3.01 6.74 -3.02
CA GLU A 101 3.54 5.57 -2.33
C GLU A 101 4.13 4.60 -3.36
N TYR A 102 5.19 3.90 -2.98
CA TYR A 102 5.88 3.01 -3.89
C TYR A 102 6.48 1.80 -3.17
N GLN A 103 6.71 0.73 -3.93
CA GLN A 103 7.51 -0.42 -3.52
C GLN A 103 8.61 -0.62 -4.56
N TYR A 104 9.87 -0.57 -4.12
CA TYR A 104 11.06 -0.63 -4.97
C TYR A 104 12.14 -1.46 -4.28
N ILE A 105 12.19 -2.76 -4.58
CA ILE A 105 12.95 -3.75 -3.79
C ILE A 105 14.11 -4.40 -4.56
N ASP A 106 14.24 -4.14 -5.86
CA ASP A 106 15.26 -4.75 -6.71
C ASP A 106 16.25 -3.68 -7.14
N ASN A 107 17.53 -3.86 -6.84
CA ASN A 107 18.56 -2.89 -7.22
C ASN A 107 19.01 -3.04 -8.69
N ASN A 108 18.50 -4.02 -9.44
CA ASN A 108 18.77 -4.21 -10.87
C ASN A 108 17.79 -3.45 -11.77
N ILE A 109 16.80 -2.77 -11.20
CA ILE A 109 15.95 -1.81 -11.91
C ILE A 109 16.29 -0.43 -11.36
N PHE A 110 16.60 0.53 -12.24
CA PHE A 110 16.77 1.91 -11.84
C PHE A 110 15.43 2.61 -11.85
N PHE A 111 14.99 3.12 -10.70
CA PHE A 111 13.78 3.92 -10.58
C PHE A 111 14.10 5.37 -10.27
N GLU A 112 13.64 6.27 -11.14
CA GLU A 112 13.78 7.71 -10.96
C GLU A 112 12.45 8.43 -11.11
N PHE A 113 12.27 9.46 -10.30
CA PHE A 113 11.17 10.40 -10.42
C PHE A 113 11.73 11.78 -10.73
N PHE A 114 11.29 12.39 -11.83
CA PHE A 114 11.75 13.72 -12.20
C PHE A 114 10.63 14.56 -12.81
N ILE A 115 10.84 15.88 -12.76
CA ILE A 115 9.87 16.88 -13.19
C ILE A 115 10.51 17.70 -14.30
N GLN A 116 9.80 17.86 -15.42
CA GLN A 116 10.15 18.78 -16.49
C GLN A 116 9.14 19.93 -16.55
N ASN A 117 9.61 21.11 -16.93
CA ASN A 117 8.74 22.22 -17.31
C ASN A 117 8.42 22.20 -18.82
N ASP A 118 7.63 23.17 -19.25
CA ASP A 118 7.27 23.43 -20.65
C ASP A 118 8.46 23.73 -21.58
N GLN A 119 9.63 24.01 -21.03
CA GLN A 119 10.88 24.22 -21.77
C GLN A 119 11.76 22.97 -21.84
N CYS A 120 11.24 21.79 -21.48
CA CYS A 120 11.97 20.51 -21.39
C CYS A 120 13.20 20.57 -20.46
N LYS A 121 13.22 21.52 -19.51
CA LYS A 121 14.28 21.61 -18.51
C LYS A 121 13.84 20.80 -17.29
N GLU A 122 14.67 19.82 -16.93
CA GLU A 122 14.53 19.13 -15.65
C GLU A 122 14.71 20.15 -14.50
N MET A 123 13.88 20.04 -13.46
CA MET A 123 14.09 20.83 -12.25
C MET A 123 15.35 20.34 -11.52
N ASP A 124 16.24 21.28 -11.19
CA ASP A 124 17.59 21.09 -10.61
C ASP A 124 17.65 20.47 -9.19
N SER A 125 16.60 19.77 -8.72
CA SER A 125 16.63 19.06 -7.43
C SER A 125 17.33 17.71 -7.56
N THR A 126 18.65 17.73 -7.70
CA THR A 126 19.49 16.51 -7.82
C THR A 126 19.36 15.56 -6.63
N ALA A 127 18.93 16.04 -5.46
CA ALA A 127 18.74 15.24 -4.25
C ALA A 127 17.42 14.46 -4.21
N ASP A 128 16.33 14.99 -4.82
CA ASP A 128 14.97 14.41 -4.72
C ASP A 128 14.59 13.55 -5.95
N LYS A 129 15.50 13.45 -6.93
CA LYS A 129 15.32 12.67 -8.16
C LYS A 129 15.39 11.15 -7.92
N TRP A 130 16.18 10.74 -6.94
CA TRP A 130 16.48 9.34 -6.67
C TRP A 130 15.54 8.79 -5.60
N VAL A 131 14.63 7.92 -6.03
CA VAL A 131 13.74 7.20 -5.12
C VAL A 131 14.55 6.11 -4.41
N LYS A 132 14.47 6.05 -3.09
CA LYS A 132 15.25 5.09 -2.29
C LYS A 132 14.65 3.70 -2.37
N LEU A 133 15.49 2.66 -2.33
CA LEU A 133 15.04 1.27 -2.18
C LEU A 133 14.21 1.12 -0.90
N THR A 134 13.13 0.36 -0.99
CA THR A 134 12.28 -0.06 0.13
C THR A 134 12.75 -1.39 0.69
N ASP A 135 12.63 -1.58 2.00
CA ASP A 135 13.00 -2.83 2.66
C ASP A 135 11.86 -3.85 2.64
N ASN A 136 12.20 -5.12 2.37
CA ASN A 136 11.35 -6.30 2.62
C ASN A 136 9.88 -6.25 2.13
N GLY A 137 9.60 -5.47 1.08
CA GLY A 137 8.26 -5.34 0.52
C GLY A 137 7.35 -4.37 1.27
N GLU A 138 7.89 -3.52 2.15
CA GLU A 138 7.14 -2.41 2.72
C GLU A 138 6.90 -1.30 1.69
N TRP A 139 5.80 -0.55 1.87
CA TRP A 139 5.51 0.62 1.03
C TRP A 139 6.27 1.83 1.59
N GLY A 140 7.11 2.44 0.76
CA GLY A 140 7.70 3.74 1.01
C GLY A 140 6.82 4.87 0.48
N SER A 141 7.15 6.11 0.84
CA SER A 141 6.48 7.31 0.34
C SER A 141 7.50 8.31 -0.19
N HIS A 142 7.20 8.94 -1.33
CA HIS A 142 8.02 10.01 -1.90
C HIS A 142 7.18 11.27 -2.06
N SER A 143 7.76 12.43 -1.76
CA SER A 143 7.09 13.72 -1.89
C SER A 143 8.05 14.77 -2.44
N VAL A 144 7.64 15.47 -3.49
CA VAL A 144 8.44 16.50 -4.16
C VAL A 144 7.63 17.77 -4.32
N THR A 145 8.27 18.93 -4.10
CA THR A 145 7.63 20.24 -4.28
C THR A 145 7.55 20.60 -5.77
N LEU A 146 6.38 21.04 -6.20
CA LEU A 146 6.10 21.49 -7.56
C LEU A 146 6.01 23.02 -7.62
N LYS A 147 6.60 23.61 -8.65
CA LYS A 147 6.50 25.06 -8.91
C LYS A 147 5.14 25.39 -9.53
N SER A 148 4.65 26.60 -9.31
CA SER A 148 3.48 27.12 -10.04
C SER A 148 3.76 27.13 -11.55
N GLY A 149 2.74 26.82 -12.35
CA GLY A 149 2.86 26.68 -13.80
C GLY A 149 2.74 25.23 -14.27
N SER A 150 3.18 24.96 -15.49
CA SER A 150 3.11 23.63 -16.08
C SER A 150 4.25 22.74 -15.57
N ASN A 151 3.89 21.56 -15.08
CA ASN A 151 4.81 20.53 -14.61
C ASN A 151 4.48 19.22 -15.33
N ILE A 152 5.49 18.54 -15.83
CA ILE A 152 5.36 17.21 -16.44
C ILE A 152 6.11 16.24 -15.53
N LEU A 153 5.37 15.30 -14.95
CA LEU A 153 5.84 14.35 -13.95
C LEU A 153 6.21 13.05 -14.65
N TYR A 154 7.39 12.50 -14.34
CA TYR A 154 7.88 11.24 -14.91
C TYR A 154 8.21 10.24 -13.81
N TRP A 155 7.57 9.08 -13.86
CA TRP A 155 8.01 7.87 -13.14
C TRP A 155 8.69 6.95 -14.15
N ARG A 156 10.02 6.93 -14.14
CA ARG A 156 10.82 6.20 -15.14
C ARG A 156 11.55 5.03 -14.49
N THR A 157 11.42 3.86 -15.11
CA THR A 157 12.20 2.68 -14.75
C THR A 157 13.08 2.24 -15.91
N THR A 158 14.28 1.76 -15.60
CA THR A 158 15.21 1.17 -16.57
C THR A 158 15.75 -0.14 -15.99
N GLY A 159 15.42 -1.27 -16.61
CA GLY A 159 15.93 -2.57 -16.21
C GLY A 159 17.37 -2.79 -16.67
N ILE A 160 18.20 -3.40 -15.84
CA ILE A 160 19.53 -3.89 -16.23
C ILE A 160 19.55 -5.41 -16.09
N LEU A 161 19.37 -6.10 -17.21
CA LEU A 161 19.44 -7.56 -17.26
C LEU A 161 20.90 -8.02 -17.37
N MET A 162 21.52 -8.36 -16.24
CA MET A 162 22.75 -9.15 -16.21
C MET A 162 22.40 -10.65 -16.08
N GLY A 163 21.93 -11.26 -17.18
CA GLY A 163 21.58 -12.70 -17.25
C GLY A 163 20.09 -12.99 -17.43
N SER A 164 19.64 -14.19 -17.07
CA SER A 164 18.29 -14.72 -17.40
C SER A 164 17.22 -14.49 -16.32
N LYS A 165 17.47 -13.67 -15.29
CA LYS A 165 16.50 -13.42 -14.21
C LYS A 165 15.71 -12.15 -14.50
N ALA A 166 14.39 -12.27 -14.59
CA ALA A 166 13.49 -11.12 -14.67
C ALA A 166 13.61 -10.26 -13.40
N VAL A 167 13.65 -8.93 -13.57
CA VAL A 167 13.71 -7.99 -12.45
C VAL A 167 12.36 -7.90 -11.74
N LYS A 168 12.36 -7.63 -10.44
CA LYS A 168 11.11 -7.32 -9.72
C LYS A 168 10.69 -5.89 -10.08
N PRO A 169 9.45 -5.66 -10.51
CA PRO A 169 9.01 -4.35 -10.95
C PRO A 169 8.87 -3.40 -9.77
N VAL A 170 8.87 -2.11 -10.09
CA VAL A 170 8.47 -1.05 -9.17
C VAL A 170 6.96 -0.97 -9.13
N LEU A 171 6.38 -0.86 -7.94
CA LEU A 171 4.96 -0.62 -7.75
C LEU A 171 4.74 0.82 -7.29
N VAL A 172 3.71 1.49 -7.81
CA VAL A 172 3.32 2.85 -7.39
C VAL A 172 1.82 2.87 -7.09
N LYS A 173 1.40 3.58 -6.05
CA LYS A 173 -0.02 3.81 -5.72
C LYS A 173 -0.22 5.15 -5.04
N ASN A 174 -1.48 5.54 -4.85
CA ASN A 174 -1.89 6.72 -4.08
C ASN A 174 -1.17 8.01 -4.52
N ILE A 175 -1.13 8.29 -5.82
CA ILE A 175 -0.54 9.52 -6.36
C ILE A 175 -1.45 10.69 -6.03
N THR A 176 -0.93 11.70 -5.33
CA THR A 176 -1.65 12.93 -4.97
C THR A 176 -0.87 14.14 -5.46
N ILE A 177 -1.54 15.06 -6.16
CA ILE A 177 -0.95 16.28 -6.70
C ILE A 177 -1.71 17.48 -6.15
N GLU A 178 -1.03 18.40 -5.48
CA GLU A 178 -1.59 19.61 -4.90
C GLU A 178 -1.19 20.86 -5.69
N GLY A 179 -1.96 21.94 -5.54
CA GLY A 179 -1.67 23.24 -6.14
C GLY A 179 -2.37 23.50 -7.47
N VAL A 180 -3.22 22.58 -7.93
CA VAL A 180 -4.10 22.79 -9.10
C VAL A 180 -5.17 23.83 -8.81
N ALA A 181 -5.76 24.41 -9.86
CA ALA A 181 -6.72 25.51 -9.73
C ALA A 181 -7.95 25.14 -8.89
N TYR A 182 -8.59 24.05 -9.29
CA TYR A 182 -9.82 23.51 -8.74
C TYR A 182 -9.96 22.07 -9.24
N THR A 183 -10.73 21.25 -8.52
CA THR A 183 -11.33 20.06 -9.12
C THR A 183 -12.68 20.42 -9.73
N SER A 184 -12.98 19.91 -10.92
CA SER A 184 -14.26 20.12 -11.60
C SER A 184 -15.34 19.14 -11.13
N GLU A 185 -14.96 18.10 -10.40
CA GLU A 185 -15.86 17.07 -9.89
C GLU A 185 -15.32 16.47 -8.58
N CYS A 186 -16.20 15.77 -7.87
CA CYS A 186 -15.82 14.99 -6.70
C CYS A 186 -15.46 13.57 -7.14
N PHE A 187 -14.47 13.00 -6.47
CA PHE A 187 -14.02 11.64 -6.69
C PHE A 187 -14.85 10.69 -5.85
N ALA A 188 -15.30 9.57 -6.41
CA ALA A 188 -15.96 8.53 -5.63
C ALA A 188 -14.99 7.94 -4.60
N CYS A 189 -15.51 7.55 -3.44
CA CYS A 189 -14.72 6.76 -2.49
C CYS A 189 -14.32 5.43 -3.13
N LYS A 190 -13.04 5.07 -3.08
CA LYS A 190 -12.59 3.77 -3.58
C LYS A 190 -13.21 2.63 -2.76
N PRO A 191 -13.34 1.42 -3.33
CA PRO A 191 -13.78 0.25 -2.59
C PRO A 191 -12.98 0.05 -1.28
N GLY A 192 -13.69 -0.37 -0.22
CA GLY A 192 -13.16 -0.45 1.14
C GLY A 192 -13.04 0.89 1.88
N THR A 193 -13.51 1.98 1.27
CA THR A 193 -13.66 3.28 1.93
C THR A 193 -15.06 3.84 1.76
N PHE A 194 -15.43 4.82 2.59
CA PHE A 194 -16.74 5.45 2.56
C PHE A 194 -16.67 6.93 2.96
N SER A 195 -17.71 7.70 2.63
CA SER A 195 -17.90 9.06 3.16
C SER A 195 -19.37 9.23 3.54
N ASP A 196 -19.61 9.45 4.82
CA ASP A 196 -20.95 9.58 5.40
C ASP A 196 -21.47 11.02 5.42
N LYS A 197 -20.64 11.99 4.98
CA LYS A 197 -20.93 13.43 5.12
C LYS A 197 -20.71 14.18 3.82
N PRO A 198 -21.63 15.10 3.46
CA PRO A 198 -21.36 16.06 2.39
C PRO A 198 -20.16 16.93 2.72
N GLY A 199 -19.35 17.24 1.71
CA GLY A 199 -18.16 18.07 1.85
C GLY A 199 -16.95 17.34 2.42
N SER A 200 -16.86 16.01 2.26
CA SER A 200 -15.69 15.25 2.68
C SER A 200 -14.44 15.60 1.86
N SER A 201 -13.33 15.89 2.55
CA SER A 201 -12.02 16.08 1.92
C SER A 201 -11.30 14.76 1.59
N GLY A 202 -11.81 13.65 2.13
CA GLY A 202 -11.31 12.29 1.90
C GLY A 202 -12.31 11.25 2.41
N CYS A 203 -12.09 10.00 2.03
CA CYS A 203 -12.90 8.87 2.47
C CYS A 203 -12.29 8.20 3.70
N GLN A 204 -13.15 7.68 4.56
CA GLN A 204 -12.80 6.90 5.74
C GLN A 204 -12.65 5.43 5.37
N VAL A 205 -11.67 4.75 5.98
CA VAL A 205 -11.44 3.32 5.73
C VAL A 205 -12.51 2.50 6.45
N CYS A 206 -13.02 1.46 5.77
CA CYS A 206 -13.96 0.54 6.39
C CYS A 206 -13.28 -0.28 7.50
N PRO A 207 -13.84 -0.31 8.72
CA PRO A 207 -13.26 -1.10 9.81
C PRO A 207 -13.31 -2.60 9.51
N ARG A 208 -12.53 -3.39 10.24
CA ARG A 208 -12.55 -4.87 10.14
C ARG A 208 -13.96 -5.44 10.26
N ASN A 209 -14.19 -6.55 9.57
CA ASN A 209 -15.50 -7.21 9.39
C ASN A 209 -16.55 -6.37 8.65
N THR A 210 -16.14 -5.29 7.99
CA THR A 210 -17.00 -4.52 7.10
C THR A 210 -16.31 -4.32 5.75
N TYR A 211 -17.09 -4.05 4.72
CA TYR A 211 -16.61 -3.80 3.37
C TYR A 211 -17.42 -2.67 2.73
N SER A 212 -16.91 -2.12 1.64
CA SER A 212 -17.69 -1.18 0.83
C SER A 212 -17.32 -1.23 -0.64
N GLU A 213 -18.32 -0.99 -1.47
CA GLU A 213 -18.15 -0.80 -2.91
C GLU A 213 -17.73 0.65 -3.21
N LYS A 214 -17.39 0.90 -4.48
CA LYS A 214 -17.07 2.25 -4.95
C LYS A 214 -18.22 3.22 -4.70
N GLY A 215 -17.90 4.40 -4.17
CA GLY A 215 -18.86 5.47 -3.91
C GLY A 215 -19.75 5.21 -2.69
N ALA A 216 -19.35 4.32 -1.79
CA ALA A 216 -20.16 3.97 -0.63
C ALA A 216 -20.25 5.10 0.40
N LYS A 217 -21.42 5.21 1.03
CA LYS A 217 -21.70 6.19 2.08
C LYS A 217 -21.54 5.63 3.49
N GLU A 218 -21.46 4.32 3.59
CA GLU A 218 -21.27 3.56 4.82
C GLU A 218 -20.66 2.19 4.46
N CYS A 219 -20.12 1.50 5.46
CA CYS A 219 -19.59 0.15 5.28
C CYS A 219 -20.68 -0.89 5.59
N THR A 220 -20.74 -1.93 4.77
CA THR A 220 -21.64 -3.07 4.97
C THR A 220 -20.95 -4.11 5.84
N LYS A 221 -21.64 -4.64 6.85
CA LYS A 221 -21.10 -5.69 7.73
C LYS A 221 -21.04 -7.04 7.01
N CYS A 222 -19.95 -7.78 7.23
CA CYS A 222 -19.86 -9.17 6.82
C CYS A 222 -20.73 -10.06 7.72
N LYS A 223 -21.22 -11.17 7.14
CA LYS A 223 -21.86 -12.24 7.93
C LYS A 223 -20.78 -12.97 8.73
N GLU A 224 -20.65 -12.61 10.00
CA GLU A 224 -19.50 -12.93 10.85
C GLU A 224 -19.20 -14.42 10.97
N GLU A 225 -20.17 -15.33 10.82
CA GLU A 225 -19.92 -16.77 10.94
C GLU A 225 -19.23 -17.37 9.72
N MET A 226 -19.49 -16.80 8.52
CA MET A 226 -19.06 -17.39 7.24
C MET A 226 -17.97 -16.59 6.55
N TYR A 227 -17.97 -15.28 6.76
CA TYR A 227 -17.10 -14.35 6.08
C TYR A 227 -16.41 -13.41 7.06
N TYR A 228 -15.29 -12.87 6.62
CA TYR A 228 -14.58 -11.79 7.28
C TYR A 228 -14.12 -10.78 6.24
N ALA A 229 -13.71 -9.61 6.71
CA ALA A 229 -13.06 -8.61 5.88
C ALA A 229 -11.97 -7.96 6.71
N ASP A 230 -10.79 -7.81 6.12
CA ASP A 230 -9.76 -6.97 6.69
C ASP A 230 -10.17 -5.49 6.62
N GLU A 231 -9.45 -4.65 7.35
CA GLU A 231 -9.65 -3.21 7.29
C GLU A 231 -9.41 -2.70 5.86
N GLY A 232 -10.34 -1.90 5.35
CA GLY A 232 -10.27 -1.38 3.99
C GLY A 232 -10.60 -2.39 2.89
N SER A 233 -11.30 -3.49 3.21
CA SER A 233 -11.68 -4.49 2.21
C SER A 233 -12.81 -4.01 1.30
N SER A 234 -12.71 -4.31 0.00
CA SER A 234 -13.78 -4.07 -0.98
C SER A 234 -14.89 -5.11 -0.93
N ALA A 235 -14.65 -6.26 -0.29
CA ALA A 235 -15.61 -7.35 -0.19
C ALA A 235 -15.38 -8.20 1.06
N CYS A 236 -16.40 -8.94 1.46
CA CYS A 236 -16.25 -10.01 2.44
C CYS A 236 -15.65 -11.26 1.78
N ILE A 237 -14.63 -11.84 2.41
CA ILE A 237 -13.99 -13.08 1.99
C ILE A 237 -14.36 -14.23 2.91
N GLY A 238 -14.49 -15.43 2.33
CA GLY A 238 -14.86 -16.61 3.09
C GLY A 238 -13.81 -16.94 4.14
N ARG A 239 -14.26 -17.32 5.34
CA ARG A 239 -13.36 -17.76 6.40
C ARG A 239 -12.70 -19.09 6.01
N PRO A 240 -11.36 -19.19 5.97
CA PRO A 240 -10.66 -20.43 5.61
C PRO A 240 -10.74 -21.49 6.72
N PRO A 241 -10.42 -22.77 6.42
CA PRO A 241 -10.28 -23.80 7.45
C PRO A 241 -9.13 -23.48 8.41
N CYS A 242 -9.31 -23.76 9.70
CA CYS A 242 -8.27 -23.51 10.72
C CYS A 242 -7.02 -24.38 10.51
N THR A 243 -5.86 -23.76 10.74
CA THR A 243 -4.52 -24.35 10.61
C THR A 243 -3.71 -24.17 11.89
N ASN A 244 -2.52 -24.76 11.94
CA ASN A 244 -1.60 -24.61 13.06
C ASN A 244 -1.00 -23.19 13.17
N LYS A 245 -1.25 -22.31 12.20
CA LYS A 245 -0.86 -20.90 12.25
C LYS A 245 -1.91 -20.02 12.92
N ASP A 246 -3.11 -20.55 13.19
CA ASP A 246 -4.24 -19.80 13.71
C ASP A 246 -4.35 -19.88 15.24
N PHE A 247 -3.56 -20.72 15.90
CA PHE A 247 -3.48 -20.84 17.35
C PHE A 247 -2.04 -20.85 17.83
N PHE A 248 -1.85 -20.50 19.10
CA PHE A 248 -0.55 -20.49 19.76
C PHE A 248 -0.62 -21.23 21.10
N GLN A 249 0.54 -21.71 21.53
CA GLN A 249 0.73 -22.38 22.80
C GLN A 249 1.20 -21.39 23.86
N ILE A 250 0.57 -21.40 25.02
CA ILE A 250 1.05 -20.71 26.23
C ILE A 250 1.20 -21.70 27.38
N HIS A 251 1.98 -21.29 28.38
CA HIS A 251 2.14 -22.02 29.63
C HIS A 251 1.48 -21.24 30.77
N THR A 252 0.78 -21.93 31.67
CA THR A 252 0.31 -21.31 32.91
C THR A 252 1.48 -21.00 33.84
N PRO A 253 1.30 -20.15 34.85
CA PRO A 253 2.24 -20.05 35.96
C PRO A 253 2.53 -21.41 36.59
N CYS A 254 3.75 -21.61 37.08
CA CYS A 254 4.16 -22.82 37.76
C CYS A 254 3.44 -22.96 39.11
N ASP A 255 2.92 -24.15 39.39
CA ASP A 255 2.36 -24.48 40.69
C ASP A 255 3.44 -24.87 41.71
N LYS A 256 3.06 -25.12 42.96
CA LYS A 256 3.97 -25.50 44.06
C LYS A 256 4.67 -26.85 43.83
N GLU A 257 4.16 -27.67 42.91
CA GLU A 257 4.77 -28.97 42.53
C GLU A 257 5.81 -28.79 41.41
N GLY A 258 6.08 -27.55 40.98
CA GLY A 258 6.99 -27.25 39.88
C GLY A 258 6.41 -27.64 38.52
N LYS A 259 5.08 -27.73 38.40
CA LYS A 259 4.39 -28.08 37.16
C LYS A 259 3.72 -26.86 36.54
N THR A 260 3.73 -26.82 35.21
CA THR A 260 2.96 -25.87 34.39
C THR A 260 1.97 -26.63 33.51
N GLN A 261 0.90 -25.97 33.10
CA GLN A 261 -0.07 -26.53 32.16
C GLN A 261 0.10 -25.89 30.79
N ILE A 262 0.12 -26.73 29.74
CA ILE A 262 0.05 -26.27 28.36
C ILE A 262 -1.39 -25.85 28.05
N MET A 263 -1.55 -24.62 27.56
CA MET A 263 -2.81 -24.07 27.09
C MET A 263 -2.67 -23.69 25.63
N TYR A 264 -3.62 -24.09 24.79
CA TYR A 264 -3.72 -23.63 23.41
C TYR A 264 -4.77 -22.53 23.32
N LYS A 265 -4.47 -21.45 22.61
CA LYS A 265 -5.40 -20.34 22.38
C LYS A 265 -5.42 -19.96 20.91
N TRP A 266 -6.61 -19.67 20.39
CA TRP A 266 -6.76 -19.05 19.06
C TRP A 266 -6.15 -17.66 19.05
N ILE A 267 -5.57 -17.28 17.91
CA ILE A 267 -5.16 -15.89 17.65
C ILE A 267 -6.45 -15.06 17.48
N GLU A 268 -6.50 -13.92 18.17
CA GLU A 268 -7.65 -13.00 18.08
C GLU A 268 -7.37 -11.85 17.08
N PRO A 269 -8.34 -11.51 16.20
CA PRO A 269 -9.65 -12.16 16.05
C PRO A 269 -9.55 -13.53 15.36
N LYS A 270 -10.37 -14.50 15.79
CA LYS A 270 -10.42 -15.82 15.13
C LYS A 270 -10.99 -15.68 13.73
N ILE A 271 -10.13 -15.78 12.72
CA ILE A 271 -10.52 -15.66 11.30
C ILE A 271 -11.05 -16.99 10.75
N CYS A 272 -10.45 -18.10 11.18
CA CYS A 272 -10.71 -19.43 10.60
C CYS A 272 -11.95 -20.16 11.15
N ARG A 273 -12.42 -21.14 10.39
CA ARG A 273 -13.53 -22.04 10.74
C ARG A 273 -13.06 -23.46 11.01
N GLU A 274 -13.63 -24.08 12.04
CA GLU A 274 -13.31 -25.46 12.47
C GLU A 274 -14.24 -26.49 11.83
N ASP A 275 -15.39 -26.07 11.32
CA ASP A 275 -16.40 -26.95 10.73
C ASP A 275 -16.18 -27.22 9.22
N LEU A 276 -15.11 -26.65 8.65
CA LEU A 276 -14.73 -26.88 7.27
C LEU A 276 -13.90 -28.17 7.11
N PRO A 277 -13.98 -28.85 5.96
CA PRO A 277 -13.17 -30.04 5.70
C PRO A 277 -11.67 -29.75 5.84
N GLY A 278 -10.98 -30.57 6.62
CA GLY A 278 -9.54 -30.43 6.87
C GLY A 278 -9.15 -29.33 7.87
N ALA A 279 -10.13 -28.67 8.50
CA ALA A 279 -9.85 -27.71 9.56
C ALA A 279 -9.36 -28.43 10.82
N LEU A 280 -8.35 -27.84 11.46
CA LEU A 280 -7.88 -28.27 12.78
C LEU A 280 -8.81 -27.72 13.87
N SER A 281 -9.19 -28.59 14.81
CA SER A 281 -9.77 -28.17 16.08
C SER A 281 -8.68 -27.70 17.04
N LEU A 282 -9.02 -26.83 17.98
CA LEU A 282 -8.09 -26.43 19.03
C LEU A 282 -7.60 -27.66 19.81
N PRO A 283 -6.28 -27.88 19.97
CA PRO A 283 -5.79 -29.02 20.72
C PRO A 283 -6.23 -28.98 22.19
N PRO A 284 -6.40 -30.14 22.85
CA PRO A 284 -6.80 -30.20 24.25
C PRO A 284 -5.78 -29.47 25.13
N SER A 285 -6.27 -28.55 25.96
CA SER A 285 -5.46 -27.82 26.95
C SER A 285 -5.43 -28.56 28.29
N GLY A 286 -4.38 -28.34 29.08
CA GLY A 286 -4.25 -28.85 30.45
C GLY A 286 -3.19 -29.93 30.65
N GLU A 287 -2.42 -30.29 29.61
CA GLU A 287 -1.28 -31.20 29.76
C GLU A 287 -0.28 -30.62 30.76
N ARG A 288 -0.01 -31.36 31.85
CA ARG A 288 0.96 -30.97 32.89
C ARG A 288 2.37 -31.33 32.45
N LYS A 289 3.27 -30.34 32.46
CA LYS A 289 4.71 -30.53 32.21
C LYS A 289 5.54 -29.93 33.33
N ASP A 290 6.77 -30.42 33.45
CA ASP A 290 7.76 -29.80 34.32
C ASP A 290 8.04 -28.36 33.89
N CYS A 291 8.17 -27.48 34.87
CA CYS A 291 8.52 -26.11 34.62
C CYS A 291 9.91 -26.02 33.99
N PRO A 292 10.09 -25.15 32.98
CA PRO A 292 11.40 -24.93 32.39
C PRO A 292 12.38 -24.39 33.45
N PRO A 293 13.69 -24.68 33.33
CA PRO A 293 14.68 -24.13 34.24
C PRO A 293 14.71 -22.61 34.14
N CYS A 294 15.10 -21.95 35.24
CA CYS A 294 15.33 -20.51 35.23
C CYS A 294 16.48 -20.15 34.27
N ASN A 295 16.38 -18.98 33.64
CA ASN A 295 17.46 -18.44 32.82
C ASN A 295 18.74 -18.28 33.67
N PRO A 296 19.94 -18.37 33.07
CA PRO A 296 21.20 -18.15 33.78
C PRO A 296 21.21 -16.85 34.59
N GLY A 297 21.71 -16.90 35.82
CA GLY A 297 21.68 -15.77 36.77
C GLY A 297 20.39 -15.66 37.60
N PHE A 298 19.46 -16.61 37.46
CA PHE A 298 18.27 -16.75 38.31
C PHE A 298 18.18 -18.16 38.89
N TYR A 299 17.66 -18.28 40.11
CA TYR A 299 17.35 -19.55 40.78
C TYR A 299 15.85 -19.65 41.09
N ASN A 300 15.32 -20.87 41.16
CA ASN A 300 13.92 -21.09 41.50
C ASN A 300 13.72 -20.98 43.02
N ASN A 301 12.92 -20.03 43.48
CA ASN A 301 12.53 -19.93 44.88
C ASN A 301 11.36 -20.90 45.16
N ALA A 302 11.16 -21.34 46.40
CA ALA A 302 10.11 -22.30 46.81
C ALA A 302 8.65 -21.88 46.47
N SER A 303 8.46 -20.69 45.88
CA SER A 303 7.23 -20.15 45.31
C SER A 303 7.08 -20.37 43.79
N SER A 304 7.94 -21.18 43.17
CA SER A 304 7.92 -21.50 41.73
C SER A 304 8.12 -20.28 40.82
N SER A 305 8.84 -19.28 41.33
CA SER A 305 9.24 -18.05 40.63
C SER A 305 10.76 -17.97 40.59
N CYS A 306 11.30 -17.56 39.44
CA CYS A 306 12.73 -17.34 39.26
C CYS A 306 13.15 -16.01 39.91
N THR A 307 14.09 -16.07 40.85
CA THR A 307 14.68 -14.91 41.53
C THR A 307 16.14 -14.75 41.14
N PRO A 308 16.67 -13.52 40.99
CA PRO A 308 18.05 -13.30 40.61
C PRO A 308 19.02 -13.86 41.66
N CYS A 309 20.12 -14.46 41.22
CA CYS A 309 21.17 -14.95 42.09
C CYS A 309 21.84 -13.79 42.86
N PRO A 310 22.31 -14.02 44.10
CA PRO A 310 23.11 -13.04 44.82
C PRO A 310 24.36 -12.62 44.04
N PRO A 311 24.83 -11.35 44.15
CA PRO A 311 26.08 -10.94 43.54
C PRO A 311 27.25 -11.80 44.06
N GLY A 312 27.98 -12.46 43.15
CA GLY A 312 29.18 -13.23 43.47
C GLY A 312 29.00 -14.76 43.56
N THR A 313 27.83 -15.29 43.16
CA THR A 313 27.56 -16.73 42.95
C THR A 313 27.34 -17.02 41.47
#